data_AF-A0A256WKT7-F1
#
_entry.id   AF-A0A256WKT7-F1
#
_cell.length_a   1.000
_cell.length_b   1.000
_cell.length_c   1.000
_cell.angle_alpha   90.00
_cell.angle_beta   90.00
_cell.angle_gamma   90.00
#
_symmetry.space_group_name_H-M   'P 1'
#
loop_
_entity.id
_entity.type
_entity.pdbx_description
1 polymer ?
#
loop_
_entity_poly.entity_id
_entity_poly.type
_entity_poly.pdbx_seq_one_letter_code
_entity_poly.pdbx_strand_id
1 'polypeptide(L)'
;MFDIPLTRRQVNNQLKQYQKINYNQFRWWRSYQPKNKPLDNRKPLRDRIFNGDFDYSCYKAQQYQVEYQLNDILEECDMDYGKYLEKTSVIRARRKRLIEDFEKDEAERLRSLTVEFTKYFKCDREQVEKEMLECSGTLIDLYYIIEEKYKIVHAPYPLRRRGRPKKLSI
;
A
#
# COMPACT_ATOMS: atom_id res chain seq x y z
N MET A 1 1.96 -24.91 13.30
CA MET A 1 1.85 -24.69 11.84
C MET A 1 1.16 -23.35 11.61
N PHE A 2 1.61 -22.57 10.63
CA PHE A 2 0.93 -21.31 10.25
C PHE A 2 -0.35 -21.64 9.50
N ASP A 3 -1.45 -21.00 9.89
CA ASP A 3 -2.72 -21.06 9.17
C ASP A 3 -2.75 -19.94 8.13
N ILE A 4 -2.75 -20.32 6.85
CA ILE A 4 -2.59 -19.40 5.73
C ILE A 4 -3.93 -19.36 4.97
N PRO A 5 -4.58 -18.19 4.86
CA PRO A 5 -5.92 -18.09 4.31
C PRO A 5 -6.00 -18.33 2.79
N LEU A 6 -4.88 -18.18 2.09
CA LEU A 6 -4.79 -18.37 0.64
C LEU A 6 -4.03 -19.64 0.31
N THR A 7 -4.52 -20.41 -0.65
CA THR A 7 -3.80 -21.59 -1.15
C THR A 7 -2.45 -21.22 -1.77
N ARG A 8 -1.49 -22.14 -1.74
CA ARG A 8 -0.16 -21.96 -2.35
C ARG A 8 -0.22 -21.52 -3.82
N ARG A 9 -1.19 -22.04 -4.58
CA ARG A 9 -1.46 -21.64 -5.97
C ARG A 9 -1.92 -20.18 -6.07
N GLN A 10 -2.82 -19.73 -5.21
CA GLN A 10 -3.29 -18.34 -5.17
C GLN A 10 -2.15 -17.38 -4.81
N VAL A 11 -1.34 -17.72 -3.79
CA VAL A 11 -0.16 -16.92 -3.40
C VAL A 11 0.81 -16.80 -4.57
N ASN A 12 1.13 -17.91 -5.24
CA ASN A 12 2.01 -17.88 -6.41
C ASN A 12 1.43 -17.04 -7.56
N ASN A 13 0.11 -17.06 -7.75
CA ASN A 13 -0.56 -16.23 -8.76
C ASN A 13 -0.49 -14.74 -8.40
N GLN A 14 -0.66 -14.36 -7.14
CA GLN A 14 -0.45 -12.99 -6.68
C GLN A 14 1.00 -12.55 -6.89
N LEU A 15 1.97 -13.40 -6.55
CA LEU A 15 3.39 -13.08 -6.72
C LEU A 15 3.79 -12.83 -8.19
N LYS A 16 3.16 -13.51 -9.15
CA LYS A 16 3.39 -13.29 -10.59
C LYS A 16 2.97 -11.89 -11.07
N GLN A 17 2.08 -11.22 -10.34
CA GLN A 17 1.68 -9.85 -10.66
C GLN A 17 2.83 -8.86 -10.39
N TYR A 18 3.76 -9.21 -9.50
CA TYR A 18 4.90 -8.39 -9.12
C TYR A 18 6.16 -8.72 -9.93
N GLN A 19 7.15 -7.83 -9.90
CA GLN A 19 8.46 -8.05 -10.48
C GLN A 19 9.36 -8.74 -9.44
N LYS A 20 9.97 -9.87 -9.82
CA LYS A 20 11.01 -10.52 -8.99
C LYS A 20 12.29 -9.68 -9.00
N ILE A 21 12.88 -9.46 -7.83
CA ILE A 21 14.11 -8.69 -7.68
C ILE A 21 15.33 -9.58 -7.47
N ASN A 22 16.50 -9.06 -7.85
CA ASN A 22 17.80 -9.67 -7.57
C ASN A 22 18.14 -9.55 -6.08
N TYR A 23 19.03 -10.43 -5.62
CA TYR A 23 19.50 -10.40 -4.24
C TYR A 23 20.19 -9.07 -3.92
N ASN A 24 19.88 -8.53 -2.74
CA ASN A 24 20.49 -7.33 -2.20
C ASN A 24 20.73 -7.51 -0.70
N GLN A 25 21.97 -7.36 -0.25
CA GLN A 25 22.34 -7.56 1.16
C GLN A 25 21.56 -6.66 2.14
N PHE A 26 21.14 -5.47 1.73
CA PHE A 26 20.40 -4.52 2.59
C PHE A 26 18.90 -4.74 2.58
N ARG A 27 18.37 -5.53 1.63
CA ARG A 27 16.94 -5.82 1.45
C ARG A 27 16.68 -7.31 1.20
N TRP A 28 17.53 -8.16 1.76
CA TRP A 28 17.59 -9.59 1.45
C TRP A 28 16.28 -10.34 1.76
N TRP A 29 15.44 -9.79 2.65
CA TRP A 29 14.15 -10.35 3.01
C TRP A 29 13.05 -10.11 1.96
N ARG A 30 13.27 -9.18 1.02
CA ARG A 30 12.34 -8.86 -0.08
C ARG A 30 12.73 -9.66 -1.32
N SER A 31 11.75 -10.19 -2.03
CA SER A 31 11.95 -10.92 -3.30
C SER A 31 11.11 -10.40 -4.45
N TYR A 32 10.10 -9.57 -4.16
CA TYR A 32 9.22 -8.98 -5.17
C TYR A 32 9.00 -7.50 -4.89
N GLN A 33 8.74 -6.75 -5.96
CA GLN A 33 8.38 -5.33 -5.94
C GLN A 33 7.25 -5.04 -6.96
N PRO A 34 6.49 -3.96 -6.79
CA PRO A 34 5.53 -3.51 -7.81
C PRO A 34 6.21 -3.33 -9.17
N LYS A 35 5.52 -3.70 -10.26
CA LYS A 35 6.04 -3.56 -11.64
C LYS A 35 6.13 -2.10 -12.06
N ASN A 36 5.10 -1.34 -11.74
CA ASN A 36 5.02 0.08 -12.08
C ASN A 36 5.73 0.89 -11.00
N LYS A 37 6.50 1.89 -11.45
CA LYS A 37 7.04 2.90 -10.54
C LYS A 37 5.90 3.84 -10.15
N PRO A 38 5.83 4.28 -8.88
CA PRO A 38 4.85 5.28 -8.48
C PRO A 38 4.95 6.54 -9.34
N LEU A 39 3.80 7.11 -9.70
CA LEU A 39 3.77 8.36 -10.44
C LEU A 39 4.15 9.55 -9.53
N ASP A 40 4.56 10.65 -10.15
CA ASP A 40 4.83 11.90 -9.43
C ASP A 40 3.55 12.44 -8.78
N ASN A 41 3.68 13.00 -7.56
CA ASN A 41 2.56 13.56 -6.80
C ASN A 41 1.81 14.70 -7.52
N ARG A 42 2.40 15.31 -8.54
CA ARG A 42 1.75 16.32 -9.39
C ARG A 42 0.76 15.73 -10.39
N LYS A 43 0.80 14.41 -10.63
CA LYS A 43 -0.15 13.74 -11.52
C LYS A 43 -1.53 13.67 -10.87
N PRO A 44 -2.63 13.74 -11.66
CA PRO A 44 -3.98 13.62 -11.13
C PRO A 44 -4.15 12.35 -10.28
N LEU A 45 -4.94 12.45 -9.20
CA LEU A 45 -5.19 11.34 -8.29
C LEU A 45 -5.73 10.11 -9.04
N ARG A 46 -6.63 10.33 -9.99
CA ARG A 46 -7.19 9.28 -10.86
C ARG A 46 -6.11 8.48 -11.60
N ASP A 47 -5.13 9.15 -12.20
CA ASP A 47 -4.05 8.47 -12.96
C ASP A 47 -3.14 7.67 -12.04
N ARG A 48 -2.89 8.18 -10.83
CA ARG A 48 -2.11 7.50 -9.79
C ARG A 48 -2.80 6.24 -9.28
N ILE A 49 -4.13 6.30 -9.10
CA ILE A 49 -4.96 5.13 -8.77
C ILE A 49 -4.85 4.10 -9.89
N PHE A 50 -5.01 4.49 -11.16
CA PHE A 50 -4.87 3.55 -12.29
C PHE A 50 -3.48 2.96 -12.46
N ASN A 51 -2.42 3.69 -12.07
CA ASN A 51 -1.06 3.17 -12.10
C ASN A 51 -0.82 2.07 -11.04
N GLY A 52 -1.69 1.99 -10.03
CA GLY A 52 -1.56 1.10 -8.88
C GLY A 52 -0.71 1.67 -7.75
N ASP A 53 -0.55 3.00 -7.67
CA ASP A 53 0.24 3.65 -6.59
C ASP A 53 -0.31 3.31 -5.19
N PHE A 54 -1.62 3.07 -5.13
CA PHE A 54 -2.38 2.79 -3.91
C PHE A 54 -2.87 1.34 -3.84
N ASP A 55 -2.36 0.46 -4.70
CA ASP A 55 -2.69 -0.96 -4.66
C ASP A 55 -2.14 -1.63 -3.40
N TYR A 56 -2.78 -2.74 -3.03
CA TYR A 56 -2.42 -3.52 -1.86
C TYR A 56 -0.95 -3.98 -1.88
N SER A 57 -0.28 -3.86 -0.73
CA SER A 57 1.15 -4.11 -0.62
C SER A 57 1.57 -5.52 -1.08
N CYS A 58 2.61 -5.54 -1.91
CA CYS A 58 3.25 -6.78 -2.38
C CYS A 58 3.91 -7.60 -1.27
N TYR A 59 4.09 -7.05 -0.07
CA TYR A 59 4.70 -7.77 1.05
C TYR A 59 3.78 -8.84 1.63
N LYS A 60 2.45 -8.70 1.52
CA LYS A 60 1.52 -9.69 2.08
C LYS A 60 1.65 -11.06 1.40
N ALA A 61 1.65 -11.09 0.06
CA ALA A 61 1.84 -12.33 -0.68
C ALA A 61 3.22 -12.98 -0.38
N GLN A 62 4.25 -12.16 -0.13
CA GLN A 62 5.57 -12.64 0.27
C GLN A 62 5.56 -13.24 1.69
N GLN A 63 4.80 -12.66 2.63
CA GLN A 63 4.62 -13.24 3.96
C GLN A 63 4.00 -14.65 3.86
N TYR A 64 2.92 -14.81 3.10
CA TYR A 64 2.28 -16.11 2.92
C TYR A 64 3.23 -17.14 2.29
N GLN A 65 4.04 -16.73 1.31
CA GLN A 65 5.05 -17.61 0.74
C GLN A 65 6.06 -18.08 1.79
N VAL A 66 6.51 -17.18 2.67
CA VAL A 66 7.45 -17.49 3.74
C VAL A 66 6.82 -18.38 4.81
N GLU A 67 5.55 -18.18 5.14
CA GLU A 67 4.80 -19.05 6.07
C GLU A 67 4.64 -20.46 5.52
N TYR A 68 4.38 -20.60 4.22
CA TYR A 68 4.39 -21.92 3.56
C TYR A 68 5.77 -22.58 3.66
N GLN A 69 6.86 -21.84 3.43
CA GLN A 69 8.22 -22.38 3.58
C GLN A 69 8.51 -22.85 5.01
N LEU A 70 8.03 -22.12 6.03
CA LEU A 70 8.18 -22.53 7.42
C LEU A 70 7.39 -23.80 7.73
N ASN A 71 6.18 -23.94 7.18
CA ASN A 71 5.39 -25.16 7.32
C ASN A 71 6.07 -26.36 6.64
N ASP A 72 6.60 -26.18 5.42
CA ASP A 72 7.33 -27.24 4.70
C ASP A 72 8.54 -27.72 5.53
N ILE A 73 9.33 -26.80 6.10
CA ILE A 73 10.50 -27.15 6.92
C ILE A 73 10.10 -27.83 8.23
N LEU A 74 8.97 -27.46 8.83
CA LEU A 74 8.47 -28.11 10.03
C LEU A 74 8.12 -29.58 9.76
N GLU A 75 7.47 -29.85 8.62
CA GLU A 75 7.16 -31.20 8.15
C GLU A 75 8.43 -32.00 7.86
N GLU A 76 9.42 -31.40 7.19
CA GLU A 76 10.73 -32.03 6.95
C GLU A 76 11.52 -32.37 8.22
N CYS A 77 11.27 -31.65 9.32
CA CYS A 77 11.97 -31.88 10.58
C CYS A 77 11.27 -32.90 11.48
N ASP A 78 10.12 -33.45 11.08
CA ASP A 78 9.35 -34.43 11.86
C ASP A 78 9.18 -34.03 13.34
N MET A 79 8.84 -32.74 13.56
CA MET A 79 8.66 -32.16 14.90
C MET A 79 9.92 -32.07 15.78
N ASP A 80 11.12 -32.32 15.24
CA ASP A 80 12.38 -31.94 15.88
C ASP A 80 12.52 -30.41 15.89
N TYR A 81 12.12 -29.82 17.01
CA TYR A 81 12.15 -28.38 17.21
C TYR A 81 13.57 -27.80 17.23
N GLY A 82 14.58 -28.56 17.67
CA GLY A 82 15.97 -28.08 17.69
C GLY A 82 16.47 -27.83 16.26
N LYS A 83 16.34 -28.85 15.41
CA LYS A 83 16.68 -28.78 13.99
C LYS A 83 15.85 -27.74 13.23
N TYR A 84 14.56 -27.64 13.56
CA TYR A 84 13.67 -26.64 12.98
C TYR A 84 14.13 -25.20 13.30
N LEU A 85 14.51 -24.92 14.55
CA LEU A 85 14.95 -23.58 14.96
C LEU A 85 16.22 -23.14 14.23
N GLU A 86 17.19 -24.04 14.08
CA GLU A 86 18.44 -23.77 13.36
C GLU A 86 18.16 -23.45 11.89
N LYS A 87 17.40 -24.31 11.20
CA LYS A 87 17.05 -24.15 9.78
C LYS A 87 16.22 -22.90 9.49
N THR A 88 15.30 -22.54 10.39
CA THR A 88 14.33 -21.46 10.14
C THR A 88 14.75 -20.09 10.64
N SER A 89 15.87 -19.98 11.37
CA SER A 89 16.36 -18.72 11.95
C SER A 89 16.29 -17.52 10.99
N VAL A 90 16.86 -17.67 9.79
CA VAL A 90 16.87 -16.63 8.73
C VAL A 90 15.46 -16.39 8.16
N ILE A 91 14.69 -17.45 7.93
CA ILE A 91 13.34 -17.37 7.34
C ILE A 91 12.36 -16.65 8.30
N ARG A 92 12.50 -16.89 9.61
CA ARG A 92 11.73 -16.20 10.65
C ARG A 92 12.08 -14.71 10.72
N ALA A 93 13.37 -14.37 10.63
CA ALA A 93 13.81 -12.98 10.54
C ALA A 93 13.25 -12.29 9.29
N ARG A 94 13.21 -12.99 8.15
CA ARG A 94 12.57 -12.53 6.92
C ARG A 94 11.09 -12.27 7.10
N ARG A 95 10.34 -13.20 7.70
CA ARG A 95 8.91 -13.04 7.99
C ARG A 95 8.65 -11.79 8.83
N LYS A 96 9.40 -11.61 9.91
CA LYS A 96 9.26 -10.45 10.82
C LYS A 96 9.42 -9.13 10.06
N ARG A 97 10.49 -8.99 9.28
CA ARG A 97 10.76 -7.78 8.48
C ARG A 97 9.70 -7.52 7.40
N LEU A 98 9.17 -8.58 6.77
CA LEU A 98 8.08 -8.45 5.80
C LEU A 98 6.77 -7.98 6.44
N ILE A 99 6.50 -8.35 7.69
CA ILE A 99 5.34 -7.87 8.47
C ILE A 99 5.52 -6.38 8.79
N GLU A 100 6.68 -6.00 9.33
CA GLU A 100 7.00 -4.60 9.64
C GLU A 100 6.90 -3.70 8.39
N ASP A 101 7.45 -4.16 7.26
CA ASP A 101 7.37 -3.43 5.98
C ASP A 101 5.92 -3.30 5.50
N PHE A 102 5.12 -4.37 5.62
CA PHE A 102 3.71 -4.36 5.23
C PHE A 102 2.88 -3.37 6.04
N GLU A 103 2.97 -3.43 7.37
CA GLU A 103 2.21 -2.56 8.26
C GLU A 103 2.56 -1.08 8.01
N LYS A 104 3.85 -0.78 7.84
CA LYS A 104 4.31 0.57 7.55
C LYS A 104 3.83 1.07 6.18
N ASP A 105 3.96 0.23 5.15
CA ASP A 105 3.62 0.56 3.77
C ASP A 105 2.10 0.78 3.61
N GLU A 106 1.28 -0.10 4.19
CA GLU A 106 -0.19 0.05 4.15
C GLU A 106 -0.68 1.25 4.97
N ALA A 107 -0.13 1.48 6.17
CA ALA A 107 -0.48 2.65 6.97
C ALA A 107 -0.14 3.96 6.22
N GLU A 108 1.01 4.00 5.55
CA GLU A 108 1.44 5.16 4.77
C GLU A 108 0.59 5.35 3.50
N ARG A 109 0.21 4.26 2.82
CA ARG A 109 -0.70 4.33 1.67
C ARG A 109 -2.06 4.87 2.06
N LEU A 110 -2.68 4.33 3.11
CA LEU A 110 -3.97 4.80 3.60
C LEU A 110 -3.91 6.28 3.99
N ARG A 111 -2.88 6.68 4.75
CA ARG A 111 -2.67 8.08 5.12
C ARG A 111 -2.52 8.99 3.90
N SER A 112 -1.69 8.57 2.94
CA SER A 112 -1.46 9.32 1.71
C SER A 112 -2.74 9.44 0.89
N LEU A 113 -3.50 8.36 0.77
CA LEU A 113 -4.75 8.30 0.03
C LEU A 113 -5.76 9.32 0.59
N THR A 114 -6.00 9.30 1.91
CA THR A 114 -6.90 10.26 2.58
C THR A 114 -6.45 11.71 2.36
N VAL A 115 -5.14 11.97 2.42
CA VAL A 115 -4.59 13.31 2.17
C VAL A 115 -4.76 13.75 0.73
N GLU A 116 -4.59 12.86 -0.25
CA GLU A 116 -4.77 13.18 -1.66
C GLU A 116 -6.24 13.43 -2.00
N PHE A 117 -7.16 12.64 -1.45
CA PHE A 117 -8.61 12.86 -1.62
C PHE A 117 -9.06 14.21 -1.06
N THR A 118 -8.65 14.55 0.17
CA THR A 118 -8.99 15.85 0.77
C THR A 118 -8.42 17.03 -0.04
N LYS A 119 -7.19 16.92 -0.55
CA LYS A 119 -6.58 17.95 -1.41
C LYS A 119 -7.27 18.07 -2.78
N TYR A 120 -7.57 16.94 -3.42
CA TYR A 120 -8.09 16.92 -4.78
C TYR A 120 -9.55 17.41 -4.83
N PHE A 121 -10.39 16.95 -3.89
CA PHE A 121 -11.81 17.30 -3.84
C PHE A 121 -12.14 18.46 -2.88
N LYS A 122 -11.16 18.95 -2.10
CA LYS A 122 -11.35 20.01 -1.09
C LYS A 122 -12.42 19.65 -0.04
N CYS A 123 -12.51 18.37 0.31
CA CYS A 123 -13.37 17.85 1.36
C CYS A 123 -12.61 17.66 2.67
N ASP A 124 -13.34 17.41 3.75
CA ASP A 124 -12.75 17.16 5.06
C ASP A 124 -12.30 15.70 5.23
N ARG A 125 -11.34 15.47 6.13
CA ARG A 125 -10.78 14.14 6.37
C ARG A 125 -11.85 13.14 6.82
N GLU A 126 -12.72 13.55 7.75
CA GLU A 126 -13.78 12.70 8.29
C GLU A 126 -14.78 12.28 7.21
N GLN A 127 -15.04 13.15 6.23
CA GLN A 127 -15.90 12.86 5.10
C GLN A 127 -15.30 11.76 4.23
N VAL A 128 -14.01 11.88 3.89
CA VAL A 128 -13.30 10.85 3.11
C VAL A 128 -13.30 9.51 3.84
N GLU A 129 -12.96 9.50 5.13
CA GLU A 129 -12.93 8.26 5.93
C GLU A 129 -14.32 7.61 6.01
N LYS A 130 -15.39 8.41 6.12
CA LYS A 130 -16.76 7.91 6.07
C LYS A 130 -17.07 7.26 4.71
N GLU A 131 -16.77 7.92 3.59
CA GLU A 131 -16.99 7.33 2.27
C GLU A 131 -16.13 6.07 2.05
N MET A 132 -14.91 6.04 2.59
CA MET A 132 -14.04 4.86 2.53
C MET A 132 -14.66 3.64 3.26
N LEU A 133 -15.38 3.86 4.36
CA LEU A 133 -16.06 2.81 5.10
C LEU A 133 -17.39 2.39 4.46
N GLU A 134 -18.12 3.34 3.86
CA GLU A 134 -19.40 3.07 3.18
C GLU A 134 -19.20 2.45 1.78
N CYS A 135 -18.05 2.69 1.14
CA CYS A 135 -17.74 2.14 -0.18
C CYS A 135 -17.50 0.63 -0.11
N SER A 136 -18.33 -0.13 -0.81
CA SER A 136 -18.18 -1.58 -1.01
C SER A 136 -17.52 -1.95 -2.35
N GLY A 137 -17.05 -0.94 -3.11
CA GLY A 137 -16.45 -1.10 -4.42
C GLY A 137 -14.92 -1.14 -4.40
N THR A 138 -14.34 -0.92 -5.57
CA THR A 138 -12.90 -0.75 -5.77
C THR A 138 -12.46 0.68 -5.46
N LEU A 139 -11.14 0.90 -5.39
CA LEU A 139 -10.60 2.24 -5.13
C LEU A 139 -11.01 3.29 -6.17
N ILE A 140 -11.23 2.89 -7.42
CA ILE A 140 -11.71 3.81 -8.45
C ILE A 140 -13.20 4.14 -8.28
N ASP A 141 -13.99 3.20 -7.75
CA ASP A 141 -15.40 3.46 -7.44
C ASP A 141 -15.52 4.49 -6.32
N LEU A 142 -14.68 4.39 -5.28
CA LEU A 142 -14.56 5.44 -4.26
C LEU A 142 -14.24 6.80 -4.87
N TYR A 143 -13.34 6.85 -5.85
CA TYR A 143 -13.01 8.11 -6.55
C TYR A 143 -14.25 8.73 -7.20
N TYR A 144 -15.05 7.96 -7.93
CA TYR A 144 -16.25 8.48 -8.58
C TYR A 144 -17.37 8.84 -7.60
N ILE A 145 -17.53 8.08 -6.50
CA ILE A 145 -18.49 8.41 -5.43
C ILE A 145 -18.18 9.77 -4.82
N ILE A 146 -16.91 10.02 -4.48
CA ILE A 146 -16.49 11.30 -3.90
C ILE A 146 -16.63 12.43 -4.93
N GLU A 147 -16.27 12.18 -6.20
CA GLU A 147 -16.41 13.16 -7.29
C GLU A 147 -17.86 13.59 -7.51
N GLU A 148 -18.80 12.65 -7.47
CA GLU A 148 -20.23 12.91 -7.63
C GLU A 148 -20.82 13.66 -6.43
N LYS A 149 -20.43 13.27 -5.21
CA LYS A 149 -20.99 13.81 -3.96
C LYS A 149 -20.45 15.20 -3.62
N TYR A 150 -19.15 15.41 -3.80
CA TYR A 150 -18.46 16.63 -3.39
C TYR A 150 -18.08 17.53 -4.57
N LYS A 151 -18.76 17.37 -5.72
CA LYS A 151 -18.58 18.11 -6.99
C LYS A 151 -17.68 19.32 -6.81
N ILE A 152 -16.47 19.25 -7.40
CA ILE A 152 -15.45 20.28 -7.31
C ILE A 152 -16.11 21.64 -7.43
N VAL A 153 -16.28 22.34 -6.31
CA VAL A 153 -16.73 23.72 -6.33
C VAL A 153 -15.58 24.44 -7.00
N HIS A 154 -15.74 24.73 -8.29
CA HIS A 154 -14.92 25.69 -9.01
C HIS A 154 -15.17 27.03 -8.32
N ALA A 155 -14.49 27.27 -7.20
CA ALA A 155 -14.44 28.57 -6.59
C ALA A 155 -13.95 29.51 -7.70
N PRO A 156 -14.76 30.52 -8.09
CA PRO A 156 -14.40 31.38 -9.21
C PRO A 156 -13.04 32.02 -8.91
N TYR A 157 -12.09 31.82 -9.81
CA TYR A 157 -10.81 32.51 -9.78
C TYR A 157 -11.06 33.99 -10.13
N PRO A 158 -10.45 34.96 -9.43
CA PRO A 158 -9.29 34.81 -8.57
C PRO A 158 -9.61 34.70 -7.08
N LEU A 159 -8.95 33.73 -6.42
CA LEU A 159 -8.73 33.75 -4.98
C LEU A 159 -8.17 35.14 -4.60
N ARG A 160 -8.78 35.83 -3.63
CA ARG A 160 -8.27 37.09 -3.09
C ARG A 160 -6.83 36.88 -2.59
N ARG A 161 -5.84 37.18 -3.44
CA ARG A 161 -4.43 37.20 -3.03
C ARG A 161 -4.34 38.27 -1.96
N ARG A 162 -3.82 37.93 -0.76
CA ARG A 162 -3.36 38.92 0.21
C ARG A 162 -2.18 39.65 -0.43
N GLY A 163 -2.47 40.66 -1.25
CA GLY A 163 -1.49 41.48 -1.91
C GLY A 163 -0.75 42.34 -0.90
N ARG A 164 0.48 42.75 -1.24
CA ARG A 164 1.21 43.76 -0.49
C ARG A 164 0.33 45.01 -0.35
N PRO A 165 0.12 45.55 0.87
CA PRO A 165 -0.64 46.78 1.03
C PRO A 165 -0.02 47.90 0.18
N LYS A 166 -0.88 48.71 -0.44
CA LYS A 166 -0.48 49.82 -1.31
C LYS A 166 0.40 50.77 -0.50
N LYS A 167 1.60 51.10 -0.99
CA LYS A 167 2.45 52.11 -0.34
C LYS A 167 1.70 53.43 -0.34
N LEU A 168 1.52 54.03 0.82
CA LEU A 168 1.05 55.39 0.96
C LEU A 168 2.20 56.31 0.50
N SER A 169 1.98 57.07 -0.57
CA SER A 169 2.84 58.18 -0.93
C SER A 169 2.52 59.34 0.01
N ILE A 170 3.46 59.68 0.89
CA ILE A 170 3.49 60.95 1.62
C ILE A 170 4.09 62.00 0.68
#